data_AF-A0A2D9CGR9-F1
#
_entry.id   AF-A0A2D9CGR9-F1
#
_cell.length_a   1.000
_cell.length_b   1.000
_cell.length_c   1.000
_cell.angle_alpha   90.00
_cell.angle_beta   90.00
_cell.angle_gamma   90.00
#
_symmetry.space_group_name_H-M   'P 1'
#
loop_
_entity.id
_entity.type
_entity.pdbx_description
1 polymer ?
#
loop_
_entity_poly.entity_id
_entity_poly.type
_entity_poly.pdbx_seq_one_letter_code
_entity_poly.pdbx_strand_id
1 'polypeptide(L)'
;MSTHSVKAKRRHPDTEREHYEVAHMTFELSKKDHTFALIAGEALTARDRKPLFSGVITDHMADDLEVVAWRIRQLKLLQEGKDDE
;
A
#
# COMPACT_ATOMS: atom_id res chain seq x y z
N MET A 1 -15.28 9.38 -0.08
CA MET A 1 -15.45 7.94 -0.43
C MET A 1 -14.28 7.54 -1.31
N SER A 2 -13.51 6.50 -0.96
CA SER A 2 -12.32 6.08 -1.74
C SER A 2 -12.70 5.49 -3.10
N THR A 3 -11.97 5.84 -4.16
CA THR A 3 -12.20 5.35 -5.54
C THR A 3 -11.63 3.95 -5.78
N HIS A 4 -11.04 3.34 -4.75
CA HIS A 4 -10.45 2.01 -4.82
C HIS A 4 -11.40 0.87 -4.45
N SER A 5 -12.63 1.18 -4.03
CA SER A 5 -13.63 0.13 -3.78
C SER A 5 -13.89 -0.71 -5.03
N VAL A 6 -14.26 -1.98 -4.84
CA VAL A 6 -14.57 -2.91 -5.95
C VAL A 6 -15.60 -2.31 -6.93
N LYS A 7 -16.60 -1.60 -6.40
CA LYS A 7 -17.64 -0.95 -7.20
C LYS A 7 -17.10 0.23 -8.00
N ALA A 8 -16.19 1.02 -7.43
CA ALA A 8 -15.56 2.15 -8.12
C ALA A 8 -14.60 1.67 -9.22
N LYS A 9 -13.76 0.66 -8.95
CA LYS A 9 -12.88 0.05 -9.95
C LYS A 9 -13.64 -0.52 -11.15
N ARG A 10 -14.80 -1.15 -10.91
CA ARG A 10 -15.66 -1.67 -11.99
C ARG A 10 -16.30 -0.55 -12.83
N ARG A 11 -16.60 0.60 -12.24
CA ARG A 11 -17.20 1.75 -12.94
C ARG A 11 -16.17 2.56 -13.73
N HIS A 12 -14.91 2.55 -13.29
CA HIS A 12 -13.81 3.29 -13.90
C HIS A 12 -12.61 2.36 -14.10
N PRO A 13 -12.70 1.41 -15.05
CA PRO A 13 -11.64 0.44 -15.29
C PRO A 13 -10.37 1.11 -15.83
N ASP A 14 -10.51 2.12 -16.69
CA ASP A 14 -9.40 2.75 -17.41
C ASP A 14 -8.73 3.89 -16.63
N THR A 15 -9.02 4.04 -15.34
CA THR A 15 -8.34 5.05 -14.52
C THR A 15 -6.90 4.63 -14.28
N GLU A 16 -5.96 5.54 -14.60
CA GLU A 16 -4.53 5.37 -14.31
C GLU A 16 -4.28 5.23 -12.80
N ARG A 17 -3.56 4.18 -12.41
CA ARG A 17 -3.20 3.87 -11.03
C ARG A 17 -1.74 3.42 -10.98
N GLU A 18 -1.00 3.92 -10.02
CA GLU A 18 0.39 3.55 -9.77
C GLU A 18 0.43 2.42 -8.73
N HIS A 19 1.31 1.45 -8.92
CA HIS A 19 1.42 0.28 -8.04
C HIS A 19 2.84 0.15 -7.49
N TYR A 20 2.96 -0.02 -6.17
CA TYR A 20 4.22 -0.25 -5.47
C TYR A 20 4.11 -1.51 -4.62
N GLU A 21 4.97 -2.50 -4.87
CA GLU A 21 5.02 -3.72 -4.06
C GLU A 21 5.98 -3.55 -2.87
N VAL A 22 5.52 -3.92 -1.69
CA VAL A 22 6.25 -3.86 -0.43
C VAL A 22 6.00 -5.18 0.31
N ALA A 23 7.00 -6.07 0.30
CA ALA A 23 6.88 -7.44 0.80
C ALA A 23 5.63 -8.15 0.24
N HIS A 24 4.68 -8.54 1.09
CA HIS A 24 3.46 -9.25 0.69
C HIS A 24 2.26 -8.30 0.45
N MET A 25 2.51 -7.02 0.20
CA MET A 25 1.49 -5.99 0.02
C MET A 25 1.75 -5.17 -1.25
N THR A 26 0.68 -4.73 -1.90
CA THR A 26 0.72 -3.77 -3.01
C THR A 26 0.02 -2.48 -2.59
N PHE A 27 0.73 -1.37 -2.66
CA PHE A 27 0.17 -0.02 -2.57
C PHE A 27 -0.30 0.41 -3.95
N GLU A 28 -1.58 0.75 -4.08
CA GLU A 28 -2.16 1.30 -5.30
C GLU A 28 -2.55 2.75 -5.06
N LEU A 29 -2.00 3.69 -5.85
CA LEU A 29 -2.23 5.13 -5.72
C LEU A 29 -3.02 5.65 -6.92
N SER A 30 -4.05 6.47 -6.67
CA SER A 30 -4.75 7.25 -7.68
C SER A 30 -4.27 8.69 -7.62
N LYS A 31 -3.49 9.10 -8.64
CA LYS A 31 -2.99 10.48 -8.75
C LYS A 31 -4.13 11.48 -8.95
N LYS A 32 -5.17 11.08 -9.70
CA LYS A 32 -6.31 11.94 -10.02
C LYS A 32 -7.21 12.20 -8.81
N ASP A 33 -7.48 11.16 -8.02
CA ASP A 33 -8.45 11.24 -6.93
C ASP A 33 -7.78 11.47 -5.56
N HIS A 34 -6.45 11.49 -5.52
CA HIS A 34 -5.66 11.58 -4.29
C HIS A 34 -6.04 10.53 -3.26
N THR A 35 -6.20 9.27 -3.69
CA THR A 35 -6.58 8.14 -2.83
C THR A 35 -5.60 6.99 -2.95
N PHE A 36 -5.52 6.15 -1.92
CA PHE A 36 -4.67 4.96 -1.89
C PHE A 36 -5.45 3.71 -1.51
N ALA A 37 -4.91 2.55 -1.86
CA ALA A 37 -5.35 1.24 -1.42
C ALA A 37 -4.18 0.32 -1.08
N LEU A 38 -4.39 -0.53 -0.08
CA LEU A 38 -3.51 -1.64 0.28
C LEU A 38 -4.15 -2.93 -0.17
N ILE A 39 -3.46 -3.68 -1.01
CA ILE A 39 -3.92 -4.95 -1.57
C ILE A 39 -2.94 -6.03 -1.13
N ALA A 40 -3.42 -7.25 -0.89
CA ALA A 40 -2.52 -8.39 -0.68
C ALA A 40 -1.70 -8.66 -1.96
N GLY A 41 -0.38 -8.67 -1.84
CA GLY A 41 0.55 -8.87 -2.96
C GLY A 41 0.49 -10.28 -3.54
N GLU A 42 0.17 -11.28 -2.72
CA GLU A 42 0.03 -12.69 -3.15
C GLU A 42 -1.36 -13.03 -3.68
N ALA A 43 -2.17 -12.05 -4.07
CA ALA A 43 -3.51 -12.27 -4.58
C ALA A 43 -3.48 -12.98 -5.96
N LEU A 44 -3.50 -14.32 -5.93
CA LEU A 44 -3.41 -15.21 -7.10
C LEU A 44 -4.54 -15.02 -8.12
N THR A 45 -5.71 -14.50 -7.71
CA THR A 45 -6.85 -14.24 -8.61
C THR A 45 -7.35 -12.81 -8.52
N ALA A 46 -7.98 -12.31 -9.58
CA ALA A 46 -8.57 -10.96 -9.63
C ALA A 46 -9.64 -10.73 -8.54
N ARG A 47 -10.23 -11.79 -7.99
CA ARG A 47 -11.20 -11.73 -6.88
C ARG A 47 -10.51 -11.49 -5.54
N ASP A 48 -9.25 -11.91 -5.41
CA ASP A 48 -8.44 -11.78 -4.19
C ASP A 48 -7.72 -10.43 -4.11
N ARG A 49 -7.66 -9.69 -5.22
CA ARG A 49 -7.13 -8.32 -5.28
C ARG A 49 -8.06 -7.25 -4.69
N LYS A 50 -8.97 -7.64 -3.80
CA LYS A 50 -9.78 -6.65 -3.07
C LYS A 50 -8.84 -5.87 -2.13
N PRO A 51 -8.99 -4.54 -2.06
CA PRO A 51 -8.25 -3.77 -1.06
C PRO A 51 -8.56 -4.29 0.34
N LEU A 52 -7.51 -4.57 1.11
CA LEU A 52 -7.57 -4.78 2.56
C LEU A 52 -7.97 -3.48 3.25
N PHE A 53 -7.40 -2.37 2.76
CA PHE A 53 -7.72 -1.02 3.21
C PHE A 53 -7.70 -0.05 2.03
N SER A 54 -8.48 1.04 2.13
CA SER A 54 -8.41 2.15 1.17
C SER A 54 -8.81 3.47 1.81
N GLY A 55 -8.18 4.56 1.42
CA GLY A 55 -8.40 5.88 2.01
C GLY A 55 -8.07 7.03 1.06
N VAL A 56 -8.20 8.25 1.59
CA VAL A 56 -7.71 9.48 0.96
C VAL A 56 -6.29 9.73 1.45
N ILE A 57 -5.41 10.23 0.59
CA ILE A 57 -4.06 10.64 0.97
C ILE A 57 -4.19 11.97 1.73
N THR A 58 -3.71 12.00 2.97
CA THR A 58 -3.70 13.20 3.82
C THR A 58 -2.33 13.87 3.79
N ASP A 59 -2.26 15.14 4.16
CA ASP A 59 -1.03 15.94 4.11
C ASP A 59 0.11 15.35 4.95
N HIS A 60 -0.21 14.69 6.07
CA HIS A 60 0.77 14.09 6.99
C HIS A 60 1.11 12.62 6.70
N MET A 61 0.43 11.99 5.72
CA MET A 61 0.57 10.55 5.48
C MET A 61 1.99 10.17 5.04
N ALA A 62 2.69 11.04 4.32
CA ALA A 62 4.08 10.80 3.91
C ALA A 62 5.01 10.75 5.12
N ASP A 63 4.91 11.74 6.02
CA ASP A 63 5.73 11.82 7.24
C ASP A 63 5.50 10.59 8.14
N ASP A 64 4.24 10.18 8.33
CA ASP A 64 3.89 9.00 9.11
C ASP A 64 4.51 7.72 8.52
N LEU A 65 4.46 7.57 7.19
CA LEU A 65 5.06 6.43 6.50
C LEU A 65 6.59 6.44 6.58
N GLU A 66 7.23 7.61 6.56
CA GLU A 66 8.68 7.73 6.73
C GLU A 66 9.12 7.28 8.13
N VAL A 67 8.37 7.65 9.17
CA VAL A 67 8.63 7.18 10.55
C VAL A 67 8.55 5.66 10.64
N VAL A 68 7.54 5.05 10.00
CA VAL A 68 7.41 3.58 9.94
C VAL A 68 8.57 2.95 9.18
N ALA A 69 8.91 3.49 8.00
CA ALA A 69 10.02 2.99 7.18
C ALA A 69 11.35 3.06 7.94
N TRP A 70 11.60 4.16 8.65
CA TRP A 70 12.77 4.32 9.51
C TRP A 70 12.78 3.26 10.63
N ARG A 71 11.66 3.05 11.32
CA ARG A 71 11.58 2.05 12.40
C ARG A 71 11.81 0.63 11.91
N ILE A 72 11.30 0.27 10.73
CA ILE A 72 11.53 -1.04 10.11
C ILE A 72 13.04 -1.26 9.86
N ARG A 73 13.75 -0.24 9.37
CA ARG A 73 15.21 -0.32 9.17
C ARG A 73 15.95 -0.59 10.49
N GLN A 74 15.58 0.11 11.56
CA GLN A 74 16.18 -0.11 12.89
C GLN A 74 15.94 -1.54 13.40
N LEU A 75 14.74 -2.08 13.22
CA LEU A 75 14.44 -3.46 13.63
C LEU A 75 15.27 -4.48 12.85
N LYS A 76 15.49 -4.27 11.56
CA LYS A 76 16.33 -5.14 10.73
C LYS A 76 17.79 -5.15 11.19
N LEU A 77 18.36 -3.98 11.46
CA LEU A 77 19.73 -3.85 11.97
C LEU A 77 19.92 -4.54 13.34
N LEU A 78 18.92 -4.43 14.22
CA LEU A 78 18.93 -5.12 15.52
C LEU A 78 18.83 -6.64 15.40
N GLN A 79 18.23 -7.15 14.32
CA GLN A 79 18.16 -8.59 14.06
C GLN A 79 19.52 -9.09 13.54
N GLU A 80 20.12 -8.38 12.58
CA GLU A 80 21.44 -8.72 12.02
C GLU A 80 22.53 -8.74 13.11
N GLY A 81 22.53 -7.77 14.03
CA GLY A 81 23.49 -7.75 15.14
C GLY A 81 23.30 -8.83 16.22
N LYS A 82 22.21 -9.61 16.18
CA LYS A 82 21.98 -10.78 17.05
C LYS A 82 22.35 -12.10 16.39
N ASP A 83 22.43 -12.14 15.06
CA ASP A 83 22.81 -13.33 14.31
C ASP A 83 24.35 -13.50 14.23
N ASP A 84 25.10 -12.45 14.60
CA ASP A 84 26.57 -12.40 14.67
C ASP A 84 27.17 -12.77 16.05
N GLU A 85 26.33 -13.11 17.05
CA GLU A 85 26.71 -13.44 18.44
C GLU A 85 26.42 -14.92 18.78
#